data_AF-A0A2D6LZY8-F1
#
_entry.id   AF-A0A2D6LZY8-F1
#
_cell.length_a   1.000
_cell.length_b   1.000
_cell.length_c   1.000
_cell.angle_alpha   90.00
_cell.angle_beta   90.00
_cell.angle_gamma   90.00
#
_symmetry.space_group_name_H-M   'P 1'
#
loop_
_entity.id
_entity.type
_entity.pdbx_description
1 polymer ?
#
loop_
_entity_poly.entity_id
_entity_poly.type
_entity_poly.pdbx_seq_one_letter_code
_entity_poly.pdbx_strand_id
1 'polypeptide(L)'
;MFRIPKLSIPKINLFDSSISRALIYLLILLILLPLAFSFFVAGFDFEAKMRTVFLLQKVYIFTAFSVLILIFLVRPKKFELIPFNKSNAKFALLSILLFAALFYTQLDINPILVEGVELVQLDKETTIDLDASRLIAHGALDDHVPVAVHLLNRKGEFFLKRLRLDAQPTTDTEIKFLAVWQGGPDSEFNSQVSLIVNDNEFDISQYYAGLEKNQIEWLAVNVPASFFKSGLNTITLRKDNGPAGERIGLLAQATYFTNDSFISGNGGYRALGPYHEYIMFVNKPNNILFSTLFKFGFVFKILGLLFLFLAVFGLNFLKQIIFNAKKEFAFSTFFAYAVYWFGTFLQGYWQFFSFIVTTVIYNIYKVLMLNPVMNLNNPNLPRLGINGFVVSIADICSGVESMAYFLIAYTALIIFNWHRISLRRALILYIPGLLGVFIVNIIRVALILLIGAYYNKEFAINTFHTNAAMFLFIIYFVIFWPLVMKFIRRD
;
A
#
# COMPACT_ATOMS: atom_id res chain seq x y z
N MET A 1 9.40 -57.93 27.48
CA MET A 1 9.95 -57.89 26.11
C MET A 1 8.79 -57.67 25.15
N PHE A 2 8.41 -56.41 24.89
CA PHE A 2 7.25 -56.07 24.06
C PHE A 2 7.68 -55.98 22.57
N ARG A 3 7.12 -56.84 21.72
CA ARG A 3 7.29 -56.76 20.25
C ARG A 3 6.42 -55.63 19.71
N ILE A 4 7.07 -54.56 19.26
CA ILE A 4 6.41 -53.50 18.49
C ILE A 4 6.07 -54.07 17.10
N PRO A 5 4.81 -54.00 16.65
CA PRO A 5 4.45 -54.45 15.31
C PRO A 5 5.11 -53.53 14.28
N LYS A 6 5.75 -54.14 13.25
CA LYS A 6 6.30 -53.41 12.10
C LYS A 6 5.15 -52.67 11.39
N LEU A 7 5.08 -51.35 11.60
CA LEU A 7 4.26 -50.48 10.75
C LEU A 7 4.86 -50.50 9.33
N SER A 8 4.20 -51.20 8.41
CA SER A 8 4.49 -51.09 6.99
C SER A 8 3.96 -49.76 6.48
N ILE A 9 4.83 -48.75 6.41
CA ILE A 9 4.51 -47.49 5.73
C ILE A 9 4.38 -47.82 4.23
N PRO A 10 3.22 -47.61 3.59
CA PRO A 10 3.09 -47.87 2.16
C PRO A 10 4.07 -46.96 1.41
N LYS A 11 4.86 -47.55 0.49
CA LYS A 11 5.70 -46.80 -0.44
C LYS A 11 4.78 -45.97 -1.35
N ILE A 12 4.55 -44.71 -0.97
CA ILE A 12 3.85 -43.75 -1.83
C ILE A 12 4.84 -43.38 -2.94
N ASN A 13 4.57 -43.83 -4.16
CA ASN A 13 5.35 -43.45 -5.33
C ASN A 13 5.02 -42.00 -5.67
N LEU A 14 5.78 -41.06 -5.09
CA LEU A 14 5.53 -39.63 -5.17
C LEU A 14 5.48 -39.09 -6.60
N PHE A 15 6.05 -39.79 -7.59
CA PHE A 15 6.12 -39.31 -8.97
C PHE A 15 4.92 -39.65 -9.85
N ASP A 16 4.10 -40.66 -9.50
CA ASP A 16 3.05 -41.17 -10.41
C ASP A 16 1.63 -40.63 -10.08
N SER A 17 1.52 -39.78 -9.07
CA SER A 17 0.23 -39.28 -8.61
C SER A 17 -0.16 -37.97 -9.32
N SER A 18 -1.46 -37.76 -9.55
CA SER A 18 -2.04 -36.47 -9.96
C SER A 18 -1.52 -35.27 -9.15
N ILE A 19 -1.06 -35.52 -7.91
CA ILE A 19 -0.47 -34.55 -6.98
C ILE A 19 0.93 -34.10 -7.43
N SER A 20 1.77 -34.98 -7.97
CA SER A 20 3.10 -34.58 -8.48
C SER A 20 2.98 -33.66 -9.68
N ARG A 21 2.06 -33.94 -10.59
CA ARG A 21 1.77 -33.09 -11.75
C ARG A 21 1.20 -31.75 -11.30
N ALA A 22 0.24 -31.74 -10.38
CA ALA A 22 -0.32 -30.50 -9.83
C ALA A 22 0.76 -29.66 -9.12
N LEU A 23 1.64 -30.29 -8.33
CA LEU A 23 2.76 -29.61 -7.67
C LEU A 23 3.78 -29.08 -8.67
N ILE A 24 4.12 -29.83 -9.73
CA ILE A 24 5.01 -29.37 -10.80
C ILE A 24 4.38 -28.20 -11.56
N TYR A 25 3.10 -28.25 -11.90
CA TYR A 25 2.39 -27.12 -12.50
C TYR A 25 2.36 -25.90 -11.57
N LEU A 26 2.13 -26.10 -10.27
CA LEU A 26 2.20 -25.04 -9.26
C LEU A 26 3.60 -24.43 -9.20
N LEU A 27 4.64 -25.27 -9.23
CA LEU A 27 6.04 -24.86 -9.17
C LEU A 27 6.45 -24.07 -10.42
N ILE A 28 6.01 -24.51 -11.61
CA ILE A 28 6.20 -23.80 -12.87
C ILE A 28 5.47 -22.44 -12.84
N LEU A 29 4.23 -22.39 -12.34
CA LEU A 29 3.47 -21.15 -12.20
C LEU A 29 4.06 -20.19 -11.16
N LEU A 30 4.57 -20.71 -10.03
CA LEU A 30 5.13 -19.91 -8.94
C LEU A 30 6.56 -19.43 -9.21
N ILE A 31 7.37 -20.19 -9.95
CA ILE A 31 8.79 -19.92 -10.17
C ILE A 31 9.05 -19.45 -11.59
N LEU A 32 8.64 -20.21 -12.60
CA LEU A 32 9.03 -19.92 -13.99
C LEU A 32 8.22 -18.78 -14.59
N LEU A 33 6.96 -18.58 -14.21
CA LEU A 33 6.15 -17.50 -14.76
C LEU A 33 6.66 -16.11 -14.33
N PRO A 34 6.91 -15.83 -13.03
CA PRO A 34 7.47 -14.55 -12.61
C PRO A 34 8.90 -14.34 -13.13
N LEU A 35 9.71 -15.40 -13.21
CA LEU A 35 11.08 -15.34 -13.71
C LEU A 35 11.12 -15.05 -15.21
N ALA A 36 10.37 -15.80 -16.03
CA ALA A 36 10.24 -15.55 -17.46
C ALA A 36 9.74 -14.12 -17.71
N PHE A 37 8.76 -13.66 -16.92
CA PHE A 37 8.23 -12.32 -17.04
C PHE A 37 9.25 -11.22 -16.71
N SER A 38 10.11 -11.43 -15.70
CA SER A 38 11.20 -10.49 -15.37
C SER A 38 12.21 -10.27 -16.50
N PHE A 39 12.34 -11.26 -17.40
CA PHE A 39 13.17 -11.18 -18.61
C PHE A 39 12.48 -10.46 -19.78
N PHE A 40 11.14 -10.47 -19.87
CA PHE A 40 10.41 -9.89 -21.01
C PHE A 40 9.99 -8.42 -20.84
N VAL A 41 10.04 -7.86 -19.63
CA VAL A 41 9.81 -6.42 -19.44
C VAL A 41 11.12 -5.66 -19.60
N ALA A 42 11.33 -5.07 -20.79
CA ALA A 42 12.44 -4.18 -21.08
C ALA A 42 12.23 -2.81 -20.39
N GLY A 43 13.30 -2.19 -19.89
CA GLY A 43 13.29 -0.80 -19.42
C GLY A 43 13.07 -0.56 -17.92
N PHE A 44 12.77 -1.57 -17.11
CA PHE A 44 12.75 -1.43 -15.64
C PHE A 44 14.10 -1.82 -15.02
N ASP A 45 14.51 -1.12 -13.96
CA ASP A 45 15.64 -1.53 -13.14
C ASP A 45 15.35 -2.86 -12.41
N PHE A 46 16.40 -3.48 -11.86
CA PHE A 46 16.31 -4.76 -11.18
C PHE A 46 15.39 -4.71 -9.94
N GLU A 47 15.33 -3.58 -9.26
CA GLU A 47 14.56 -3.40 -8.03
C GLU A 47 13.05 -3.37 -8.33
N ALA A 48 12.63 -2.59 -9.32
CA ALA A 48 11.26 -2.56 -9.82
C ALA A 48 10.82 -3.95 -10.31
N LYS A 49 11.69 -4.65 -11.06
CA LYS A 49 11.43 -6.02 -11.51
C LYS A 49 11.22 -6.98 -10.34
N MET A 50 12.07 -6.93 -9.32
CA MET A 50 11.93 -7.76 -8.12
C MET A 50 10.65 -7.42 -7.35
N ARG A 51 10.31 -6.14 -7.22
CA ARG A 51 9.07 -5.68 -6.58
C ARG A 51 7.83 -6.22 -7.30
N THR A 52 7.82 -6.20 -8.63
CA THR A 52 6.76 -6.80 -9.46
C THR A 52 6.68 -8.32 -9.26
N VAL A 53 7.82 -9.02 -9.23
CA VAL A 53 7.88 -10.45 -8.96
C VAL A 53 7.28 -10.78 -7.58
N PHE A 54 7.60 -10.01 -6.54
CA PHE A 54 7.03 -10.22 -5.19
C PHE A 54 5.53 -9.95 -5.13
N LEU A 55 5.02 -8.95 -5.86
CA LEU A 55 3.59 -8.65 -5.92
C LEU A 55 2.81 -9.77 -6.62
N LEU A 56 3.36 -10.28 -7.73
CA LEU A 56 2.86 -11.48 -8.42
C LEU A 56 2.92 -12.69 -7.48
N GLN A 57 4.01 -12.87 -6.75
CA GLN A 57 4.20 -13.96 -5.81
C GLN A 57 3.11 -13.98 -4.72
N LYS A 58 2.70 -12.82 -4.19
CA LYS A 58 1.58 -12.74 -3.22
C LYS A 58 0.26 -13.29 -3.80
N VAL A 59 -0.07 -12.93 -5.05
CA VAL A 59 -1.28 -13.42 -5.75
C VAL A 59 -1.17 -14.91 -6.07
N TYR A 60 -0.02 -15.36 -6.55
CA TYR A 60 0.21 -16.76 -6.91
C TYR A 60 0.27 -17.67 -5.68
N ILE A 61 0.86 -17.24 -4.56
CA ILE A 61 0.86 -18.00 -3.30
C ILE A 61 -0.57 -18.18 -2.80
N PHE A 62 -1.37 -17.12 -2.77
CA PHE A 62 -2.77 -17.20 -2.30
C PHE A 62 -3.61 -18.13 -3.18
N THR A 63 -3.40 -18.06 -4.49
CA THR A 63 -4.03 -18.95 -5.48
C THR A 63 -3.59 -20.40 -5.28
N ALA A 64 -2.29 -20.64 -5.18
CA ALA A 64 -1.69 -21.95 -4.99
C ALA A 64 -2.18 -22.61 -3.70
N PHE A 65 -2.27 -21.83 -2.62
CA PHE A 65 -2.80 -22.28 -1.34
C PHE A 65 -4.30 -22.62 -1.43
N SER A 66 -5.09 -21.80 -2.12
CA SER A 66 -6.51 -22.06 -2.36
C SER A 66 -6.74 -23.35 -3.17
N VAL A 67 -5.92 -23.59 -4.19
CA VAL A 67 -5.96 -24.83 -4.99
C VAL A 67 -5.53 -26.04 -4.16
N LEU A 68 -4.49 -25.92 -3.32
CA LEU A 68 -4.07 -26.98 -2.40
C LEU A 68 -5.16 -27.33 -1.37
N ILE A 69 -5.82 -26.32 -0.79
CA ILE A 69 -6.97 -26.52 0.11
C ILE A 69 -8.09 -27.27 -0.61
N LEU A 70 -8.46 -26.85 -1.82
CA LEU A 70 -9.47 -27.52 -2.64
C LEU A 70 -9.10 -28.98 -2.93
N ILE A 71 -7.87 -29.24 -3.39
CA ILE A 71 -7.38 -30.60 -3.65
C ILE A 71 -7.45 -31.46 -2.37
N PHE A 72 -7.09 -30.89 -1.22
CA PHE A 72 -7.07 -31.61 0.05
C PHE A 72 -8.48 -31.91 0.58
N LEU A 73 -9.41 -30.95 0.50
CA LEU A 73 -10.82 -31.14 0.89
C LEU A 73 -11.52 -32.19 0.02
N VAL A 74 -11.08 -32.32 -1.23
CA VAL A 74 -11.67 -33.19 -2.25
C VAL A 74 -11.03 -34.60 -2.25
N ARG A 75 -9.93 -34.81 -1.51
CA ARG A 75 -9.14 -36.05 -1.42
C ARG A 75 -9.89 -37.35 -1.07
N PRO A 76 -11.02 -37.38 -0.33
CA PRO A 76 -11.67 -38.66 0.01
C PRO A 76 -12.39 -39.33 -1.18
N LYS A 77 -12.58 -38.66 -2.32
CA LYS A 77 -13.23 -39.25 -3.50
C LYS A 77 -12.16 -39.46 -4.59
N LYS A 78 -12.10 -40.64 -5.20
CA LYS A 78 -11.16 -40.95 -6.29
C LYS A 78 -11.44 -39.99 -7.47
N PHE A 79 -10.58 -38.99 -7.68
CA PHE A 79 -10.68 -38.07 -8.80
C PHE A 79 -9.58 -38.33 -9.82
N GLU A 80 -9.97 -38.52 -11.06
CA GLU A 80 -9.07 -38.61 -12.21
C GLU A 80 -8.92 -37.20 -12.84
N LEU A 81 -7.69 -36.80 -13.16
CA LEU A 81 -7.43 -35.57 -13.91
C LEU A 81 -7.93 -35.76 -15.35
N ILE A 82 -8.67 -34.78 -15.87
CA ILE A 82 -9.19 -34.84 -17.24
C ILE A 82 -8.03 -34.60 -18.23
N PRO A 83 -7.87 -35.42 -19.28
CA PRO A 83 -6.89 -35.14 -20.33
C PRO A 83 -7.18 -33.79 -21.01
N PHE A 84 -6.12 -33.05 -21.31
CA PHE A 84 -6.21 -31.70 -21.87
C PHE A 84 -6.88 -31.73 -23.24
N ASN A 85 -8.09 -31.19 -23.36
CA ASN A 85 -8.87 -31.17 -24.60
C ASN A 85 -9.00 -29.74 -25.16
N LYS A 86 -9.53 -29.61 -26.39
CA LYS A 86 -9.72 -28.29 -27.05
C LYS A 86 -10.56 -27.30 -26.24
N SER A 87 -11.49 -27.77 -25.41
CA SER A 87 -12.32 -26.92 -24.55
C SER A 87 -11.49 -26.35 -23.39
N ASN A 88 -10.70 -27.20 -22.74
CA ASN A 88 -9.80 -26.82 -21.64
C ASN A 88 -8.71 -25.84 -22.11
N ALA A 89 -8.19 -26.01 -23.33
CA ALA A 89 -7.23 -25.08 -23.93
C ALA A 89 -7.81 -23.66 -24.10
N LYS A 90 -9.09 -23.52 -24.45
CA LYS A 90 -9.77 -22.21 -24.56
C LYS A 90 -9.86 -21.52 -23.20
N PHE A 91 -10.17 -22.26 -22.13
CA PHE A 91 -10.21 -21.70 -20.77
C PHE A 91 -8.82 -21.27 -20.29
N ALA A 92 -7.77 -22.04 -20.59
CA ALA A 92 -6.40 -21.66 -20.26
C ALA A 92 -6.00 -20.35 -20.98
N LEU A 93 -6.30 -20.26 -22.28
CA LEU A 93 -6.04 -19.05 -23.08
C LEU A 93 -6.79 -17.83 -22.52
N LEU A 94 -8.07 -18.00 -22.17
CA LEU A 94 -8.88 -16.92 -21.60
C LEU A 94 -8.36 -16.46 -20.23
N SER A 95 -7.88 -17.39 -19.40
CA SER A 95 -7.21 -17.08 -18.13
C SER A 95 -5.95 -16.25 -18.37
N ILE A 96 -5.09 -16.66 -19.31
CA ILE A 96 -3.86 -15.94 -19.69
C ILE A 96 -4.20 -14.53 -20.18
N LEU A 97 -5.19 -14.39 -21.06
CA LEU A 97 -5.63 -13.08 -21.58
C LEU A 97 -6.14 -12.15 -20.48
N LEU A 98 -6.89 -12.68 -19.51
CA LEU A 98 -7.39 -11.90 -18.38
C LEU A 98 -6.27 -11.46 -17.43
N PHE A 99 -5.31 -12.35 -17.14
CA PHE A 99 -4.14 -11.99 -16.35
C PHE A 99 -3.26 -10.99 -17.08
N ALA A 100 -3.11 -11.11 -18.41
CA ALA A 100 -2.39 -10.13 -19.22
C ALA A 100 -3.09 -8.76 -19.24
N ALA A 101 -4.42 -8.72 -19.37
CA ALA A 101 -5.21 -7.48 -19.31
C ALA A 101 -5.11 -6.81 -17.94
N LEU A 102 -5.17 -7.60 -16.87
CA LEU A 102 -4.95 -7.14 -15.49
C LEU A 102 -3.55 -6.61 -15.26
N PHE A 103 -2.56 -7.29 -15.81
CA PHE A 103 -1.19 -6.86 -15.69
C PHE A 103 -0.99 -5.54 -16.45
N TYR A 104 -1.58 -5.40 -17.64
CA TYR A 104 -1.58 -4.16 -18.40
C TYR A 104 -2.22 -3.00 -17.63
N THR A 105 -3.24 -3.24 -16.80
CA THR A 105 -3.84 -2.19 -15.96
C THR A 105 -3.08 -1.91 -14.67
N GLN A 106 -2.20 -2.81 -14.22
CA GLN A 106 -1.36 -2.65 -13.03
C GLN A 106 0.06 -2.17 -13.33
N LEU A 107 0.57 -2.40 -14.55
CA LEU A 107 1.72 -1.70 -15.06
C LEU A 107 1.38 -0.21 -14.97
N ASP A 108 2.13 0.50 -14.15
CA ASP A 108 1.97 1.91 -13.94
C ASP A 108 2.40 2.61 -15.24
N ILE A 109 1.48 2.72 -16.21
CA ILE A 109 1.69 3.44 -17.47
C ILE A 109 1.66 4.97 -17.25
N ASN A 110 1.59 5.41 -15.99
CA ASN A 110 1.59 6.83 -15.63
C ASN A 110 2.76 7.65 -16.20
N PRO A 111 4.01 7.17 -16.38
CA PRO A 111 5.02 8.02 -16.98
C PRO A 111 4.82 8.21 -18.51
N ILE A 112 4.02 7.39 -19.18
CA ILE A 112 3.81 7.46 -20.65
C ILE A 112 2.52 8.24 -21.01
N LEU A 113 1.55 8.36 -20.09
CA LEU A 113 0.26 9.00 -20.36
C LEU A 113 0.10 10.44 -19.81
N VAL A 114 1.15 11.04 -19.24
CA VAL A 114 1.16 12.46 -18.84
C VAL A 114 1.60 13.36 -20.01
N GLU A 115 1.10 13.08 -21.22
CA GLU A 115 1.08 14.04 -22.33
C GLU A 115 -0.35 14.51 -22.54
N GLY A 116 -0.79 15.49 -21.74
CA GLY A 116 -2.11 16.09 -21.92
C GLY A 116 -2.69 16.72 -20.67
N VAL A 117 -2.11 17.84 -20.22
CA VAL A 117 -2.83 18.75 -19.32
C VAL A 117 -3.75 19.60 -20.19
N GLU A 118 -5.06 19.34 -20.14
CA GLU A 118 -6.05 20.18 -20.81
C GLU A 118 -6.33 21.41 -19.94
N LEU A 119 -5.95 22.59 -20.42
CA LEU A 119 -6.27 23.86 -19.77
C LEU A 119 -7.74 24.22 -20.08
N VAL A 120 -8.63 24.07 -19.10
CA VAL A 120 -10.01 24.54 -19.23
C VAL A 120 -10.05 26.03 -18.93
N GLN A 121 -10.40 26.83 -19.93
CA GLN A 121 -10.63 28.27 -19.81
C GLN A 121 -12.01 28.49 -19.18
N LEU A 122 -12.09 29.20 -18.05
CA LEU A 122 -13.37 29.57 -17.43
C LEU A 122 -13.74 31.01 -17.77
N ASP A 123 -14.99 31.22 -18.16
CA ASP A 123 -15.58 32.55 -18.31
C ASP A 123 -15.88 33.18 -16.94
N LYS A 124 -15.73 34.51 -16.87
CA LYS A 124 -15.62 35.35 -15.65
C LYS A 124 -16.77 35.28 -14.63
N GLU A 125 -17.84 34.53 -14.85
CA GLU A 125 -19.05 34.56 -14.00
C GLU A 125 -19.46 33.21 -13.37
N THR A 126 -18.67 32.15 -13.51
CA THR A 126 -19.01 30.86 -12.88
C THR A 126 -18.47 30.74 -11.45
N THR A 127 -19.33 30.97 -10.45
CA THR A 127 -19.06 30.59 -9.05
C THR A 127 -19.20 29.08 -8.89
N ILE A 128 -18.08 28.37 -8.75
CA ILE A 128 -18.07 26.94 -8.40
C ILE A 128 -18.01 26.82 -6.88
N ASP A 129 -18.99 26.10 -6.30
CA ASP A 129 -19.03 25.73 -4.90
C ASP A 129 -17.92 24.70 -4.60
N LEU A 130 -16.90 25.14 -3.87
CA LEU A 130 -15.71 24.36 -3.56
C LEU A 130 -15.97 23.23 -2.56
N ASP A 131 -17.07 23.29 -1.79
CA ASP A 131 -17.41 22.28 -0.79
C ASP A 131 -17.90 20.95 -1.43
N ALA A 132 -18.30 21.00 -2.72
CA ALA A 132 -18.68 19.80 -3.49
C ALA A 132 -17.46 19.01 -4.03
N SER A 133 -16.27 19.61 -4.05
CA SER A 133 -15.05 18.98 -4.59
C SER A 133 -14.25 18.24 -3.50
N ARG A 134 -14.83 17.18 -2.93
CA ARG A 134 -14.13 16.28 -2.00
C ARG A 134 -13.04 15.48 -2.72
N LEU A 135 -11.79 15.95 -2.63
CA LEU A 135 -10.62 15.13 -2.92
C LEU A 135 -10.40 14.18 -1.74
N ILE A 136 -10.59 12.87 -1.94
CA ILE A 136 -10.23 11.85 -0.95
C ILE A 136 -8.70 11.77 -0.91
N ALA A 137 -8.09 12.41 0.10
CA ALA A 137 -6.70 12.21 0.45
C ALA A 137 -6.61 10.95 1.34
N HIS A 138 -6.15 9.84 0.77
CA HIS A 138 -5.62 8.73 1.57
C HIS A 138 -4.14 8.96 1.85
N GLY A 139 -3.75 8.62 3.08
CA GLY A 139 -2.47 8.94 3.70
C GLY A 139 -1.25 8.22 3.13
N ALA A 140 -0.10 8.72 3.59
CA ALA A 140 1.27 8.30 3.30
C ALA A 140 1.67 8.49 1.82
N LEU A 141 2.35 9.61 1.55
CA LEU A 141 3.22 9.76 0.38
C LEU A 141 4.41 8.82 0.55
N ASP A 142 4.19 7.53 0.27
CA ASP A 142 5.20 6.65 -0.30
C ASP A 142 4.93 6.63 -1.82
N ASP A 143 5.94 7.07 -2.56
CA ASP A 143 6.20 6.98 -4.00
C ASP A 143 5.01 7.05 -4.99
N HIS A 144 4.99 8.16 -5.74
CA HIS A 144 4.32 8.34 -7.04
C HIS A 144 2.80 8.55 -7.05
N VAL A 145 2.32 9.51 -6.27
CA VAL A 145 1.07 10.19 -6.68
C VAL A 145 1.43 11.11 -7.86
N PRO A 146 0.76 11.01 -9.03
CA PRO A 146 0.92 12.00 -10.09
C PRO A 146 0.33 13.30 -9.58
N VAL A 147 1.19 14.17 -9.04
CA VAL A 147 0.77 15.49 -8.64
C VAL A 147 1.02 16.42 -9.82
N ALA A 148 -0.03 17.07 -10.31
CA ALA A 148 0.10 18.03 -11.40
C ALA A 148 1.01 19.17 -10.93
N VAL A 149 2.18 19.29 -11.54
CA VAL A 149 3.10 20.41 -11.34
C VAL A 149 2.70 21.51 -12.31
N HIS A 150 2.29 22.67 -11.79
CA HIS A 150 2.11 23.85 -12.63
C HIS A 150 3.42 24.60 -12.74
N LEU A 151 3.80 24.89 -13.97
CA LEU A 151 5.03 25.58 -14.32
C LEU A 151 4.71 27.03 -14.68
N LEU A 152 5.21 27.98 -13.88
CA LEU A 152 5.30 29.38 -14.26
C LEU A 152 6.32 29.49 -15.39
N ASN A 153 5.85 29.85 -16.56
CA ASN A 153 6.66 29.93 -17.77
C ASN A 153 6.93 31.41 -18.11
N ARG A 154 5.92 32.27 -17.93
CA ARG A 154 6.01 33.68 -18.31
C ARG A 154 6.28 34.59 -17.12
N LYS A 155 6.94 35.71 -17.40
CA LYS A 155 7.12 36.81 -16.45
C LYS A 155 5.77 37.31 -15.96
N GLY A 156 5.63 37.46 -14.64
CA GLY A 156 4.42 37.95 -13.99
C GLY A 156 3.34 36.90 -13.79
N GLU A 157 3.55 35.64 -14.17
CA GLU A 157 2.67 34.54 -13.75
C GLU A 157 2.87 34.27 -12.26
N PHE A 158 1.79 33.95 -11.57
CA PHE A 158 1.83 33.65 -10.15
C PHE A 158 0.83 32.58 -9.70
N PHE A 159 1.15 31.91 -8.60
CA PHE A 159 0.25 31.05 -7.85
C PHE A 159 -0.27 31.80 -6.64
N LEU A 160 -1.58 31.94 -6.49
CA LEU A 160 -2.21 32.53 -5.32
C LEU A 160 -2.88 31.47 -4.45
N LYS A 161 -2.57 31.50 -3.16
CA LYS A 161 -3.26 30.75 -2.11
C LYS A 161 -3.87 31.72 -1.11
N ARG A 162 -5.13 31.47 -0.75
CA ARG A 162 -5.80 32.16 0.34
C ARG A 162 -5.88 31.21 1.55
N LEU A 163 -5.46 31.70 2.70
CA LEU A 163 -5.40 30.96 3.96
C LEU A 163 -6.18 31.73 5.03
N ARG A 164 -7.16 31.11 5.69
CA ARG A 164 -7.79 31.73 6.86
C ARG A 164 -7.12 31.19 8.12
N LEU A 165 -6.61 32.09 8.97
CA LEU A 165 -6.03 31.79 10.27
C LEU A 165 -6.96 32.31 11.36
N ASP A 166 -7.22 31.51 12.39
CA ASP A 166 -8.08 31.94 13.50
C ASP A 166 -7.39 33.02 14.34
N ALA A 167 -6.08 32.89 14.54
CA ALA A 167 -5.24 33.88 15.21
C ALA A 167 -3.95 34.13 14.42
N GLN A 168 -3.34 35.30 14.62
CA GLN A 168 -2.01 35.58 14.10
C GLN A 168 -0.99 34.65 14.78
N PRO A 169 -0.07 34.00 14.03
CA PRO A 169 1.03 33.24 14.61
C PRO A 169 1.85 34.10 15.58
N THR A 170 2.26 33.52 16.70
CA THR A 170 3.12 34.19 17.69
C THR A 170 4.61 34.02 17.41
N THR A 171 4.95 33.09 16.51
CA THR A 171 6.32 32.78 16.08
C THR A 171 6.43 32.80 14.57
N ASP A 172 7.65 33.01 14.09
CA ASP A 172 7.96 32.90 12.67
C ASP A 172 7.47 31.56 12.14
N THR A 173 6.88 31.62 10.95
CA THR A 173 6.21 30.49 10.33
C THR A 173 7.03 30.03 9.14
N GLU A 174 7.48 28.79 9.18
CA GLU A 174 8.13 28.13 8.05
C GLU A 174 7.06 27.73 7.02
N ILE A 175 7.14 28.28 5.80
CA ILE A 175 6.32 27.87 4.66
C ILE A 175 7.12 26.86 3.84
N LYS A 176 6.66 25.60 3.80
CA LYS A 176 7.23 24.59 2.90
C LYS A 176 6.44 24.49 1.61
N PHE A 177 7.11 24.31 0.49
CA PHE A 177 6.49 23.94 -0.77
C PHE A 177 7.43 23.05 -1.57
N LEU A 178 6.86 22.14 -2.35
CA LEU A 178 7.64 21.26 -3.19
C LEU A 178 7.90 21.98 -4.52
N ALA A 179 9.15 22.32 -4.77
CA ALA A 179 9.58 23.09 -5.91
C ALA A 179 10.10 22.17 -7.02
N VAL A 180 9.87 22.58 -8.26
CA VAL A 180 10.47 21.96 -9.44
C VAL A 180 11.13 23.04 -10.27
N TRP A 181 12.28 22.74 -10.83
CA TRP A 181 12.88 23.57 -11.86
C TRP A 181 13.10 22.75 -13.13
N GLN A 182 12.45 23.16 -14.22
CA GLN A 182 12.69 22.63 -15.55
C GLN A 182 13.50 23.68 -16.31
N GLY A 183 14.81 23.62 -16.14
CA GLY A 183 15.76 24.56 -16.72
C GLY A 183 15.70 24.64 -18.25
N GLY A 184 16.21 25.73 -18.80
CA GLY A 184 16.38 25.93 -20.25
C GLY A 184 17.44 25.00 -20.87
N PRO A 185 17.67 25.10 -22.19
CA PRO A 185 18.61 24.26 -22.94
C PRO A 185 20.04 24.26 -22.36
N ASP A 186 20.51 25.38 -21.81
CA ASP A 186 21.92 25.61 -21.44
C ASP A 186 22.14 25.94 -19.93
N SER A 187 21.29 25.44 -19.03
CA SER A 187 20.85 26.23 -17.86
C SER A 187 21.62 26.07 -16.54
N GLU A 188 22.20 27.19 -16.08
CA GLU A 188 22.14 27.62 -14.67
C GLU A 188 20.77 28.31 -14.43
N PHE A 189 20.26 28.25 -13.19
CA PHE A 189 19.02 28.93 -12.82
C PHE A 189 19.19 30.45 -12.86
N ASN A 190 18.38 31.15 -13.65
CA ASN A 190 18.49 32.61 -13.84
C ASN A 190 17.13 33.33 -13.79
N SER A 191 16.15 32.70 -13.15
CA SER A 191 14.86 33.30 -12.91
C SER A 191 14.80 33.96 -11.54
N GLN A 192 14.11 35.09 -11.45
CA GLN A 192 13.80 35.71 -10.17
C GLN A 192 12.43 35.19 -9.71
N VAL A 193 12.39 34.62 -8.51
CA VAL A 193 11.18 34.04 -7.91
C VAL A 193 10.94 34.68 -6.56
N SER A 194 9.74 35.23 -6.38
CA SER A 194 9.33 35.85 -5.14
C SER A 194 8.16 35.12 -4.50
N LEU A 195 8.25 34.92 -3.19
CA LEU A 195 7.13 34.56 -2.32
C LEU A 195 6.54 35.85 -1.75
N ILE A 196 5.24 36.06 -1.83
CA ILE A 196 4.57 37.27 -1.33
C ILE A 196 3.53 36.87 -0.30
N VAL A 197 3.68 37.29 0.95
CA VAL A 197 2.74 37.00 2.04
C VAL A 197 2.09 38.30 2.52
N ASN A 198 0.78 38.43 2.30
CA ASN A 198 0.01 39.65 2.59
C ASN A 198 0.73 40.93 2.10
N ASP A 199 1.11 40.95 0.83
CA ASP A 199 1.81 42.06 0.16
C ASP A 199 3.28 42.27 0.58
N ASN A 200 3.84 41.43 1.44
CA ASN A 200 5.27 41.44 1.79
C ASN A 200 6.04 40.44 0.93
N GLU A 201 7.01 40.94 0.16
CA GLU A 201 7.76 40.17 -0.83
C GLU A 201 9.08 39.60 -0.26
N PHE A 202 9.33 38.33 -0.54
CA PHE A 202 10.53 37.58 -0.18
C PHE A 202 11.17 37.02 -1.44
N ASP A 203 12.41 37.42 -1.72
CA ASP A 203 13.19 36.80 -2.79
C ASP A 203 13.60 35.38 -2.37
N ILE A 204 13.13 34.40 -3.12
CA ILE A 204 13.40 32.98 -2.90
C ILE A 204 14.14 32.35 -4.08
N SER A 205 14.72 33.17 -4.95
CA SER A 205 15.48 32.73 -6.13
C SER A 205 16.65 31.83 -5.75
N GLN A 206 17.33 32.13 -4.64
CA GLN A 206 18.44 31.32 -4.13
C GLN A 206 18.05 29.87 -3.80
N TYR A 207 16.80 29.64 -3.37
CA TYR A 207 16.33 28.30 -3.05
C TYR A 207 16.11 27.47 -4.33
N TYR A 208 15.65 28.12 -5.41
CA TYR A 208 15.53 27.47 -6.71
C TYR A 208 16.88 27.30 -7.42
N ALA A 209 17.83 28.21 -7.19
CA ALA A 209 19.18 28.10 -7.74
C ALA A 209 19.97 26.89 -7.22
N GLY A 210 19.60 26.38 -6.04
CA GLY A 210 20.17 25.15 -5.47
C GLY A 210 19.57 23.86 -6.03
N LEU A 211 18.49 23.92 -6.82
CA LEU A 211 17.86 22.73 -7.39
C LEU A 211 18.62 22.24 -8.61
N GLU A 212 18.86 20.94 -8.72
CA GLU A 212 19.30 20.37 -9.98
C GLU A 212 18.16 20.39 -11.02
N LYS A 213 18.52 20.42 -12.31
CA LYS A 213 17.54 20.45 -13.40
C LYS A 213 16.63 19.21 -13.35
N ASN A 214 15.32 19.44 -13.37
CA ASN A 214 14.23 18.46 -13.23
C ASN A 214 14.16 17.79 -11.85
N GLN A 215 14.90 18.28 -10.86
CA GLN A 215 14.79 17.78 -9.50
C GLN A 215 13.57 18.38 -8.79
N ILE A 216 12.97 17.57 -7.93
CA ILE A 216 11.84 17.95 -7.08
C ILE A 216 12.34 17.99 -5.64
N GLU A 217 12.37 19.15 -4.99
CA GLU A 217 12.78 19.27 -3.59
C GLU A 217 11.84 20.15 -2.76
N TRP A 218 11.79 19.88 -1.46
CA TRP A 218 11.07 20.72 -0.52
C TRP A 218 11.88 21.96 -0.20
N LEU A 219 11.37 23.12 -0.61
CA LEU A 219 11.91 24.40 -0.20
C LEU A 219 11.16 24.88 1.04
N ALA A 220 11.91 25.41 2.01
CA ALA A 220 11.39 25.95 3.26
C ALA A 220 11.79 27.41 3.39
N VAL A 221 10.81 28.30 3.53
CA VAL A 221 11.03 29.73 3.65
C VAL A 221 10.46 30.20 4.99
N ASN A 222 11.33 30.74 5.84
CA ASN A 222 10.91 31.32 7.12
C ASN A 222 10.28 32.70 6.89
N VAL A 223 9.00 32.83 7.24
CA VAL A 223 8.24 34.07 7.12
C VAL A 223 7.93 34.61 8.52
N PRO A 224 8.36 35.85 8.84
CA PRO A 224 8.08 36.45 10.13
C PRO A 224 6.59 36.47 10.49
N ALA A 225 6.29 36.16 11.75
CA ALA A 225 4.92 36.08 12.27
C ALA A 225 4.11 37.37 12.04
N SER A 226 4.80 38.51 12.04
CA SER A 226 4.26 39.85 11.81
C SER A 226 3.60 40.03 10.43
N PHE A 227 3.96 39.19 9.45
CA PHE A 227 3.39 39.27 8.11
C PHE A 227 2.11 38.48 7.93
N PHE A 228 1.71 37.70 8.93
CA PHE A 228 0.40 37.06 8.97
C PHE A 228 -0.57 37.91 9.79
N LYS A 229 -1.86 37.75 9.54
CA LYS A 229 -2.94 38.37 10.32
C LYS A 229 -3.97 37.34 10.71
N SER A 230 -4.71 37.60 11.81
CA SER A 230 -5.95 36.87 12.07
C SER A 230 -6.93 37.13 10.91
N GLY A 231 -7.62 36.08 10.47
CA GLY A 231 -8.50 36.11 9.31
C GLY A 231 -7.81 35.67 8.02
N LEU A 232 -8.19 36.30 6.90
CA LEU A 232 -7.76 35.89 5.56
C LEU A 232 -6.37 36.41 5.21
N ASN A 233 -5.46 35.51 4.86
CA ASN A 233 -4.09 35.75 4.42
C ASN A 233 -3.95 35.34 2.94
N THR A 234 -3.09 36.04 2.21
CA THR A 234 -2.71 35.70 0.83
C THR A 234 -1.26 35.29 0.78
N ILE A 235 -0.97 34.20 0.05
CA ILE A 235 0.37 33.71 -0.21
C ILE A 235 0.49 33.53 -1.70
N THR A 236 1.41 34.27 -2.31
CA THR A 236 1.59 34.30 -3.75
C THR A 236 3.00 33.87 -4.11
N LEU A 237 3.18 32.90 -4.99
CA LEU A 237 4.48 32.63 -5.62
C LEU A 237 4.48 33.29 -7.00
N ARG A 238 5.42 34.19 -7.29
CA ARG A 238 5.51 34.93 -8.55
C ARG A 238 6.86 34.69 -9.23
N LYS A 239 6.85 34.54 -10.56
CA LYS A 239 8.07 34.56 -11.39
C LYS A 239 8.27 35.98 -11.94
N ASP A 240 9.22 36.72 -11.40
CA ASP A 240 9.43 38.14 -11.69
C ASP A 240 10.22 38.38 -12.96
N ASN A 241 11.26 37.59 -13.19
CA ASN A 241 12.15 37.69 -14.35
C ASN A 241 12.70 36.30 -14.70
N GLY A 242 13.22 36.14 -15.91
CA GLY A 242 13.91 34.93 -16.35
C GLY A 242 13.87 34.73 -17.86
N PRO A 243 14.79 33.95 -18.43
CA PRO A 243 14.81 33.62 -19.85
C PRO A 243 13.53 32.92 -20.32
N ALA A 244 13.12 33.20 -21.56
CA ALA A 244 12.01 32.51 -22.21
C ALA A 244 12.35 31.03 -22.35
N GLY A 245 11.57 30.15 -21.72
CA GLY A 245 11.78 28.70 -21.74
C GLY A 245 12.20 28.09 -20.41
N GLU A 246 12.65 28.89 -19.44
CA GLU A 246 12.84 28.41 -18.06
C GLU A 246 11.50 28.27 -17.36
N ARG A 247 11.22 27.08 -16.83
CA ARG A 247 9.91 26.75 -16.25
C ARG A 247 10.07 26.43 -14.78
N ILE A 248 9.31 27.14 -13.94
CA ILE A 248 9.38 27.00 -12.49
C ILE A 248 8.09 26.37 -11.98
N GLY A 249 8.21 25.16 -11.43
CA GLY A 249 7.13 24.39 -10.87
C GLY A 249 6.87 24.70 -9.41
N LEU A 250 5.60 24.77 -9.05
CA LEU A 250 5.15 24.68 -7.67
C LEU A 250 4.20 23.49 -7.52
N LEU A 251 4.60 22.53 -6.70
CA LEU A 251 3.72 21.51 -6.17
C LEU A 251 3.35 21.88 -4.74
N ALA A 252 2.20 22.52 -4.64
CA ALA A 252 1.95 23.40 -3.52
C ALA A 252 1.24 22.68 -2.36
N GLN A 253 2.02 22.15 -1.42
CA GLN A 253 1.53 21.83 -0.09
C GLN A 253 2.20 22.81 0.87
N ALA A 254 1.56 23.96 1.10
CA ALA A 254 2.00 24.86 2.16
C ALA A 254 1.79 24.16 3.49
N THR A 255 2.89 23.75 4.10
CA THR A 255 2.91 23.27 5.47
C THR A 255 3.33 24.41 6.35
N TYR A 256 2.49 24.76 7.32
CA TYR A 256 2.79 25.78 8.33
C TYR A 256 3.22 25.08 9.61
N PHE A 257 4.36 25.49 10.15
CA PHE A 257 4.78 25.13 11.50
C PHE A 257 4.56 26.34 12.40
N THR A 258 3.47 26.32 13.16
CA THR A 258 3.46 26.99 14.46
C THR A 258 3.88 25.94 15.48
N ASN A 259 4.43 26.32 16.64
CA ASN A 259 4.92 25.37 17.64
C ASN A 259 3.87 24.29 18.03
N ASP A 260 2.58 24.51 17.79
CA ASP A 260 1.49 23.62 18.19
C ASP A 260 0.47 23.23 17.10
N SER A 261 0.58 23.68 15.84
CA SER A 261 -0.40 23.32 14.80
C SER A 261 0.18 23.16 13.39
N PHE A 262 -0.37 22.16 12.66
CA PHE A 262 -0.05 21.79 11.28
C PHE A 262 -1.26 22.05 10.39
N ILE A 263 -1.12 22.96 9.43
CA ILE A 263 -2.13 23.16 8.37
C ILE A 263 -1.51 22.68 7.07
N SER A 264 -2.15 21.70 6.42
CA SER A 264 -1.76 21.19 5.10
C SER A 264 -2.91 21.39 4.12
N GLY A 265 -2.74 22.30 3.17
CA GLY A 265 -3.76 22.57 2.15
C GLY A 265 -3.48 21.88 0.83
N ASN A 266 -3.98 20.64 0.64
CA ASN A 266 -3.79 19.87 -0.61
C ASN A 266 -4.71 20.29 -1.78
N GLY A 267 -5.52 21.35 -1.63
CA GLY A 267 -6.40 21.85 -2.71
C GLY A 267 -6.57 23.35 -2.63
N GLY A 268 -6.49 24.05 -3.77
CA GLY A 268 -6.93 25.44 -3.90
C GLY A 268 -5.84 26.49 -4.14
N TYR A 269 -4.72 26.15 -4.80
CA TYR A 269 -3.90 27.18 -5.44
C TYR A 269 -4.57 27.58 -6.75
N ARG A 270 -4.71 28.89 -6.98
CA ARG A 270 -5.19 29.43 -8.26
C ARG A 270 -3.98 29.93 -9.02
N ALA A 271 -3.75 29.41 -10.22
CA ALA A 271 -2.79 30.01 -11.15
C ALA A 271 -3.47 31.22 -11.78
N LEU A 272 -2.88 32.40 -11.60
CA LEU A 272 -3.38 33.64 -12.15
C LEU A 272 -2.31 34.20 -13.08
N GLY A 273 -2.66 34.34 -14.36
CA GLY A 273 -1.87 35.07 -15.32
C GLY A 273 -2.37 36.52 -15.45
N PRO A 274 -1.57 37.44 -16.03
CA PRO A 274 -1.98 38.83 -16.25
C PRO A 274 -3.23 39.00 -17.13
N TYR A 275 -3.76 37.93 -17.73
CA TYR A 275 -4.93 38.00 -18.60
C TYR A 275 -6.12 37.12 -18.17
N HIS A 276 -5.98 35.89 -17.65
CA HIS A 276 -7.13 34.99 -17.37
C HIS A 276 -7.00 34.18 -16.07
N GLU A 277 -8.13 33.72 -15.50
CA GLU A 277 -8.19 32.77 -14.38
C GLU A 277 -8.11 31.33 -14.90
N TYR A 278 -7.23 30.50 -14.32
CA TYR A 278 -7.19 29.07 -14.58
C TYR A 278 -7.50 28.30 -13.28
N ILE A 279 -8.69 27.71 -13.18
CA ILE A 279 -9.01 26.71 -12.14
C ILE A 279 -8.61 25.36 -12.71
N MET A 280 -7.68 24.67 -12.07
CA MET A 280 -7.31 23.32 -12.50
C MET A 280 -8.03 22.26 -11.70
N PHE A 281 -8.82 21.51 -12.46
CA PHE A 281 -9.14 20.14 -12.16
C PHE A 281 -7.94 19.31 -12.62
N VAL A 282 -7.34 18.54 -11.71
CA VAL A 282 -6.66 17.33 -12.15
C VAL A 282 -7.80 16.46 -12.66
N ASN A 283 -8.06 16.53 -13.97
CA ASN A 283 -8.87 15.53 -14.62
C ASN A 283 -8.02 14.26 -14.49
N LYS A 284 -8.18 13.51 -13.39
CA LYS A 284 -7.86 12.07 -13.38
C LYS A 284 -8.39 11.62 -14.72
N PRO A 285 -7.57 11.06 -15.63
CA PRO A 285 -8.05 10.77 -16.97
C PRO A 285 -9.40 10.11 -16.81
N ASN A 286 -10.46 10.81 -17.21
CA ASN A 286 -11.83 10.32 -17.20
C ASN A 286 -11.97 9.27 -18.31
N ASN A 287 -10.90 8.51 -18.53
CA ASN A 287 -10.90 7.22 -19.14
C ASN A 287 -11.71 6.35 -18.17
N ILE A 288 -13.03 6.52 -18.26
CA ILE A 288 -14.04 5.70 -17.62
C ILE A 288 -13.62 4.25 -17.83
N LEU A 289 -13.09 3.89 -19.00
CA LEU A 289 -12.49 2.61 -19.27
C LEU A 289 -11.40 2.23 -18.25
N PHE A 290 -10.37 3.04 -18.01
CA PHE A 290 -9.30 2.72 -17.05
C PHE A 290 -9.80 2.64 -15.60
N SER A 291 -10.60 3.61 -15.15
CA SER A 291 -11.21 3.60 -13.81
C SER A 291 -12.14 2.40 -13.61
N THR A 292 -12.88 2.05 -14.66
CA THR A 292 -13.81 0.92 -14.68
C THR A 292 -13.03 -0.40 -14.73
N LEU A 293 -11.99 -0.53 -15.56
CA LEU A 293 -11.09 -1.67 -15.61
C LEU A 293 -10.34 -1.88 -14.29
N PHE A 294 -9.95 -0.81 -13.61
CA PHE A 294 -9.31 -0.88 -12.29
C PHE A 294 -10.30 -1.38 -11.22
N LYS A 295 -11.52 -0.84 -11.19
CA LYS A 295 -12.62 -1.34 -10.34
C LYS A 295 -12.96 -2.80 -10.65
N PHE A 296 -12.92 -3.19 -11.93
CA PHE A 296 -13.11 -4.56 -12.39
C PHE A 296 -11.87 -5.43 -12.28
N GLY A 297 -10.71 -4.89 -11.89
CA GLY A 297 -9.48 -5.67 -11.76
C GLY A 297 -9.69 -6.86 -10.82
N PHE A 298 -10.39 -6.65 -9.71
CA PHE A 298 -10.75 -7.75 -8.81
C PHE A 298 -11.62 -8.82 -9.50
N VAL A 299 -12.59 -8.41 -10.31
CA VAL A 299 -13.47 -9.32 -11.07
C VAL A 299 -12.66 -10.10 -12.10
N PHE A 300 -11.76 -9.45 -12.84
CA PHE A 300 -10.88 -10.14 -13.77
C PHE A 300 -9.94 -11.14 -13.08
N LYS A 301 -9.52 -10.88 -11.84
CA LYS A 301 -8.67 -11.81 -11.07
C LYS A 301 -9.46 -13.07 -10.75
N ILE A 302 -10.70 -12.90 -10.27
CA ILE A 302 -11.61 -14.02 -9.99
C ILE A 302 -11.93 -14.79 -11.27
N LEU A 303 -12.24 -14.10 -12.37
CA LEU A 303 -12.54 -14.75 -13.65
C LEU A 303 -11.32 -15.49 -14.21
N GLY A 304 -10.14 -14.89 -14.15
CA GLY A 304 -8.88 -15.50 -14.57
C GLY A 304 -8.60 -16.78 -13.79
N LEU A 305 -8.80 -16.77 -12.47
CA LEU A 305 -8.68 -17.94 -11.61
C LEU A 305 -9.73 -19.01 -11.90
N LEU A 306 -10.99 -18.60 -12.11
CA LEU A 306 -12.08 -19.50 -12.46
C LEU A 306 -11.80 -20.20 -13.80
N PHE A 307 -11.33 -19.48 -14.81
CA PHE A 307 -10.98 -20.07 -16.09
C PHE A 307 -9.75 -20.97 -16.00
N LEU A 308 -8.74 -20.61 -15.19
CA LEU A 308 -7.62 -21.51 -14.95
C LEU A 308 -8.09 -22.82 -14.29
N PHE A 309 -8.96 -22.71 -13.30
CA PHE A 309 -9.57 -23.86 -12.63
C PHE A 309 -10.37 -24.71 -13.62
N LEU A 310 -11.20 -24.09 -14.45
CA LEU A 310 -11.97 -24.77 -15.51
C LEU A 310 -11.08 -25.41 -16.57
N ALA A 311 -9.92 -24.83 -16.88
CA ALA A 311 -8.96 -25.41 -17.81
C ALA A 311 -8.32 -26.68 -17.25
N VAL A 312 -7.94 -26.67 -15.98
CA VAL A 312 -7.27 -27.81 -15.32
C VAL A 312 -8.26 -28.93 -15.02
N PHE A 313 -9.44 -28.59 -14.50
CA PHE A 313 -10.37 -29.58 -13.97
C PHE A 313 -11.60 -29.84 -14.85
N GLY A 314 -11.92 -28.95 -15.79
CA GLY A 314 -13.08 -29.07 -16.68
C GLY A 314 -14.43 -28.71 -16.06
N LEU A 315 -15.43 -28.46 -16.91
CA LEU A 315 -16.79 -28.08 -16.50
C LEU A 315 -17.54 -29.21 -15.76
N ASN A 316 -17.32 -30.47 -16.14
CA ASN A 316 -17.99 -31.61 -15.51
C ASN A 316 -17.57 -31.75 -14.05
N PHE A 317 -16.28 -31.55 -13.76
CA PHE A 317 -15.78 -31.54 -12.39
C PHE A 317 -16.35 -30.39 -11.59
N LEU A 318 -16.39 -29.17 -12.16
CA LEU A 318 -17.01 -28.03 -11.47
C LEU A 318 -18.48 -28.31 -11.13
N LYS A 319 -19.27 -28.85 -12.07
CA LYS A 319 -20.64 -29.28 -11.80
C LYS A 319 -20.67 -30.30 -10.66
N GLN A 320 -19.84 -31.34 -10.72
CA GLN A 320 -19.81 -32.39 -9.73
C GLN A 320 -19.45 -31.87 -8.33
N ILE A 321 -18.47 -30.96 -8.19
CA ILE A 321 -18.17 -30.31 -6.91
C ILE A 321 -19.35 -29.44 -6.48
N ILE A 322 -19.88 -28.57 -7.34
CA ILE A 322 -20.98 -27.67 -6.97
C ILE A 322 -22.20 -28.47 -6.50
N PHE A 323 -22.53 -29.59 -7.13
CA PHE A 323 -23.69 -30.41 -6.74
C PHE A 323 -23.41 -31.29 -5.52
N ASN A 324 -22.22 -31.88 -5.40
CA ASN A 324 -21.90 -32.82 -4.32
C ASN A 324 -21.34 -32.17 -3.07
N ALA A 325 -20.83 -30.94 -3.17
CA ALA A 325 -20.18 -30.22 -2.09
C ALA A 325 -20.94 -28.94 -1.70
N LYS A 326 -22.26 -28.89 -1.91
CA LYS A 326 -23.08 -27.70 -1.60
C LYS A 326 -22.94 -27.27 -0.15
N LYS A 327 -22.84 -28.21 0.79
CA LYS A 327 -22.72 -27.94 2.23
C LYS A 327 -21.33 -27.36 2.54
N GLU A 328 -20.30 -27.91 1.93
CA GLU A 328 -18.91 -27.49 2.06
C GLU A 328 -18.70 -26.11 1.43
N PHE A 329 -19.33 -25.82 0.29
CA PHE A 329 -19.35 -24.48 -0.30
C PHE A 329 -20.10 -23.49 0.58
N ALA A 330 -21.31 -23.83 1.05
CA ALA A 330 -22.05 -22.96 1.95
C ALA A 330 -21.25 -22.64 3.22
N PHE A 331 -20.62 -23.67 3.82
CA PHE A 331 -19.75 -23.52 4.97
C PHE A 331 -18.52 -22.67 4.66
N SER A 332 -17.84 -22.91 3.54
CA SER A 332 -16.64 -22.16 3.13
C SER A 332 -16.96 -20.70 2.85
N THR A 333 -18.10 -20.41 2.20
CA THR A 333 -18.58 -19.06 1.94
C THR A 333 -18.94 -18.34 3.24
N PHE A 334 -19.70 -19.00 4.12
CA PHE A 334 -20.01 -18.46 5.44
C PHE A 334 -18.74 -18.17 6.24
N PHE A 335 -17.78 -19.09 6.22
CA PHE A 335 -16.52 -18.96 6.91
C PHE A 335 -15.66 -17.81 6.34
N ALA A 336 -15.54 -17.72 5.02
CA ALA A 336 -14.86 -16.62 4.36
C ALA A 336 -15.50 -15.26 4.68
N TYR A 337 -16.84 -15.20 4.71
CA TYR A 337 -17.57 -14.01 5.12
C TYR A 337 -17.30 -13.66 6.58
N ALA A 338 -17.30 -14.64 7.49
CA ALA A 338 -16.99 -14.43 8.90
C ALA A 338 -15.57 -13.91 9.12
N VAL A 339 -14.58 -14.48 8.40
CA VAL A 339 -13.19 -14.01 8.41
C VAL A 339 -13.09 -12.58 7.88
N TYR A 340 -13.74 -12.28 6.75
CA TYR A 340 -13.74 -10.94 6.15
C TYR A 340 -14.36 -9.90 7.10
N TRP A 341 -15.52 -10.23 7.66
CA TRP A 341 -16.21 -9.39 8.64
C TRP A 341 -15.34 -9.16 9.88
N PHE A 342 -14.70 -10.20 10.41
CA PHE A 342 -13.81 -10.07 11.56
C PHE A 342 -12.55 -9.26 11.23
N GLY A 343 -11.95 -9.44 10.04
CA GLY A 343 -10.83 -8.63 9.58
C GLY A 343 -11.21 -7.15 9.48
N THR A 344 -12.39 -6.86 8.95
CA THR A 344 -12.93 -5.49 8.85
C THR A 344 -13.24 -4.91 10.23
N PHE A 345 -13.78 -5.73 11.14
CA PHE A 345 -14.01 -5.37 12.53
C PHE A 345 -12.68 -4.99 13.20
N LEU A 346 -11.65 -5.83 13.13
CA LEU A 346 -10.34 -5.51 13.69
C LEU A 346 -9.72 -4.27 13.05
N GLN A 347 -9.89 -4.09 11.74
CA GLN A 347 -9.45 -2.89 11.04
C GLN A 347 -10.15 -1.65 11.63
N GLY A 348 -11.43 -1.72 11.99
CA GLY A 348 -12.13 -0.62 12.68
C GLY A 348 -11.47 -0.16 13.99
N TYR A 349 -10.65 -1.02 14.62
CA TYR A 349 -9.90 -0.73 15.84
C TYR A 349 -8.40 -0.53 15.61
N TRP A 350 -7.93 -0.33 14.38
CA TRP A 350 -6.51 -0.19 14.07
C TRP A 350 -5.84 0.93 14.90
N GLN A 351 -6.52 2.06 15.12
CA GLN A 351 -6.01 3.18 15.91
C GLN A 351 -5.75 2.81 17.37
N PHE A 352 -6.67 2.03 17.96
CA PHE A 352 -6.53 1.53 19.32
C PHE A 352 -5.32 0.60 19.45
N PHE A 353 -5.13 -0.30 18.49
CA PHE A 353 -3.96 -1.17 18.46
C PHE A 353 -2.65 -0.38 18.22
N SER A 354 -2.64 0.61 17.33
CA SER A 354 -1.50 1.52 17.12
C SER A 354 -1.13 2.27 18.40
N PHE A 355 -2.12 2.72 19.18
CA PHE A 355 -1.91 3.35 20.48
C PHE A 355 -1.22 2.39 21.47
N ILE A 356 -1.70 1.15 21.58
CA ILE A 356 -1.09 0.13 22.44
C ILE A 356 0.35 -0.13 22.02
N VAL A 357 0.59 -0.40 20.73
CA VAL A 357 1.93 -0.66 20.18
C VAL A 357 2.88 0.50 20.53
N THR A 358 2.46 1.73 20.26
CA THR A 358 3.24 2.95 20.52
C THR A 358 3.58 3.07 22.01
N THR A 359 2.60 2.90 22.89
CA THR A 359 2.75 3.02 24.34
C THR A 359 3.67 1.94 24.90
N VAL A 360 3.52 0.69 24.46
CA VAL A 360 4.36 -0.42 24.94
C VAL A 360 5.82 -0.20 24.52
N ILE A 361 6.07 0.14 23.25
CA ILE A 361 7.44 0.36 22.76
C ILE A 361 8.08 1.58 23.45
N TYR A 362 7.34 2.67 23.62
CA TYR A 362 7.82 3.84 24.37
C TYR A 362 8.31 3.44 25.77
N ASN A 363 7.51 2.66 26.51
CA ASN A 363 7.89 2.21 27.85
C ASN A 363 9.11 1.28 27.83
N ILE A 364 9.19 0.35 26.87
CA ILE A 364 10.36 -0.52 26.70
C ILE A 364 11.62 0.33 26.48
N TYR A 365 11.58 1.30 25.57
CA TYR A 365 12.74 2.16 25.27
C TYR A 365 13.10 3.12 26.38
N LYS A 366 12.11 3.57 27.15
CA LYS A 366 12.36 4.36 28.36
C LYS A 366 13.13 3.56 29.40
N VAL A 367 12.75 2.30 29.63
CA VAL A 367 13.46 1.38 30.54
C VAL A 367 14.87 1.09 30.04
N LEU A 368 15.06 0.97 28.72
CA LEU A 368 16.37 0.77 28.09
C LEU A 368 17.22 2.06 27.97
N MET A 369 16.76 3.19 28.52
CA MET A 369 17.47 4.49 28.49
C MET A 369 17.77 5.02 27.08
N LEU A 370 16.91 4.74 26.10
CA LEU A 370 17.08 5.15 24.69
C LEU A 370 16.43 6.51 24.36
N ASN A 371 16.06 7.30 25.38
CA ASN A 371 15.42 8.62 25.25
C ASN A 371 14.31 8.69 24.18
N PRO A 372 13.27 7.84 24.25
CA PRO A 372 12.20 7.84 23.25
C PRO A 372 11.35 9.11 23.33
N VAL A 373 10.90 9.58 22.16
CA VAL A 373 9.94 10.68 22.02
C VAL A 373 8.64 10.11 21.47
N MET A 374 7.52 10.45 22.09
CA MET A 374 6.19 9.98 21.70
C MET A 374 5.24 11.17 21.54
N ASN A 375 4.44 11.16 20.46
CA ASN A 375 3.38 12.13 20.25
C ASN A 375 2.06 11.39 19.97
N LEU A 376 1.14 11.46 20.93
CA LEU A 376 -0.21 10.89 20.86
C LEU A 376 -1.28 11.92 20.46
N ASN A 377 -0.92 13.21 20.42
CA ASN A 377 -1.85 14.31 20.14
C ASN A 377 -2.15 14.46 18.64
N ASN A 378 -1.48 13.70 17.78
CA ASN A 378 -1.78 13.70 16.36
C ASN A 378 -3.07 12.88 16.12
N PRO A 379 -4.18 13.52 15.73
CA PRO A 379 -5.47 12.84 15.58
C PRO A 379 -5.46 11.77 14.47
N ASN A 380 -4.46 11.81 13.58
CA ASN A 380 -4.39 10.90 12.45
C ASN A 380 -3.54 9.65 12.78
N LEU A 381 -2.37 9.80 13.42
CA LEU A 381 -1.40 8.71 13.61
C LEU A 381 -0.52 8.92 14.86
N PRO A 382 -0.49 7.96 15.82
CA PRO A 382 0.50 7.95 16.88
C PRO A 382 1.93 7.95 16.32
N ARG A 383 2.79 8.81 16.87
CA ARG A 383 4.20 8.91 16.46
C ARG A 383 5.12 8.47 17.59
N LEU A 384 6.16 7.74 17.23
CA LEU A 384 7.21 7.28 18.13
C LEU A 384 8.57 7.44 17.46
N GLY A 385 9.56 7.91 18.20
CA GLY A 385 10.92 8.00 17.69
C GLY A 385 11.99 7.86 18.75
N ILE A 386 13.20 7.52 18.29
CA ILE A 386 14.44 7.45 19.06
C ILE A 386 15.58 8.01 18.19
N ASN A 387 16.51 8.77 18.78
CA ASN A 387 17.68 9.36 18.09
C ASN A 387 17.38 10.02 16.73
N GLY A 388 16.33 10.84 16.65
CA GLY A 388 15.96 11.55 15.42
C GLY A 388 15.25 10.69 14.37
N PHE A 389 15.17 9.37 14.54
CA PHE A 389 14.35 8.51 13.69
C PHE A 389 12.93 8.40 14.27
N VAL A 390 11.96 8.97 13.56
CA VAL A 390 10.55 9.01 13.97
C VAL A 390 9.69 8.25 12.96
N VAL A 391 8.84 7.36 13.45
CA VAL A 391 7.88 6.60 12.65
C VAL A 391 6.45 6.93 13.09
N SER A 392 5.53 6.90 12.13
CA SER A 392 4.08 6.98 12.40
C SER A 392 3.52 5.56 12.35
N ILE A 393 2.79 5.15 13.40
CA ILE A 393 2.22 3.80 13.50
C ILE A 393 0.87 3.75 12.78
N ALA A 394 0.94 3.56 11.45
CA ALA A 394 -0.21 3.34 10.59
C ALA A 394 -0.90 1.99 10.83
N ASP A 395 -1.99 1.75 10.12
CA ASP A 395 -2.80 0.53 10.18
C ASP A 395 -1.97 -0.74 9.91
N ILE A 396 -1.05 -0.72 8.96
CA ILE A 396 -0.13 -1.84 8.65
C ILE A 396 0.82 -2.14 9.84
N CYS A 397 1.15 -1.13 10.64
CA CYS A 397 2.00 -1.26 11.83
C CYS A 397 1.24 -1.67 13.09
N SER A 398 -0.09 -1.53 13.10
CA SER A 398 -0.94 -1.82 14.26
C SER A 398 -0.93 -3.28 14.69
N GLY A 399 -0.61 -4.21 13.78
CA GLY A 399 -0.65 -5.66 14.03
C GLY A 399 -2.00 -6.31 13.76
N VAL A 400 -3.01 -5.53 13.35
CA VAL A 400 -4.33 -6.03 12.92
C VAL A 400 -4.21 -7.06 11.80
N GLU A 401 -3.37 -6.80 10.81
CA GLU A 401 -3.17 -7.71 9.67
C GLU A 401 -2.59 -9.06 10.12
N SER A 402 -1.61 -9.06 11.04
CA SER A 402 -1.04 -10.29 11.59
C SER A 402 -2.03 -11.07 12.44
N MET A 403 -2.92 -10.39 13.17
CA MET A 403 -4.03 -11.00 13.88
C MET A 403 -5.05 -11.65 12.92
N ALA A 404 -5.35 -11.00 11.80
CA ALA A 404 -6.22 -11.56 10.76
C ALA A 404 -5.58 -12.81 10.11
N TYR A 405 -4.29 -12.76 9.77
CA TYR A 405 -3.57 -13.93 9.25
C TYR A 405 -3.53 -15.08 10.26
N PHE A 406 -3.33 -14.78 11.55
CA PHE A 406 -3.40 -15.79 12.61
C PHE A 406 -4.78 -16.44 12.66
N LEU A 407 -5.86 -15.66 12.64
CA LEU A 407 -7.22 -16.21 12.66
C LEU A 407 -7.46 -17.16 11.48
N ILE A 408 -7.09 -16.75 10.27
CA ILE A 408 -7.25 -17.55 9.06
C ILE A 408 -6.49 -18.87 9.19
N ALA A 409 -5.19 -18.79 9.51
CA ALA A 409 -4.33 -19.96 9.60
C ALA A 409 -4.77 -20.90 10.72
N TYR A 410 -5.05 -20.36 11.92
CA TYR A 410 -5.48 -21.14 13.07
C TYR A 410 -6.82 -21.84 12.82
N THR A 411 -7.79 -21.13 12.24
CA THR A 411 -9.10 -21.71 11.99
C THR A 411 -9.05 -22.75 10.86
N ALA A 412 -8.28 -22.49 9.80
CA ALA A 412 -8.04 -23.50 8.76
C ALA A 412 -7.50 -24.80 9.37
N LEU A 413 -6.53 -24.70 10.28
CA LEU A 413 -5.97 -25.88 10.95
C LEU A 413 -6.95 -26.58 11.89
N ILE A 414 -7.82 -25.84 12.59
CA ILE A 414 -8.93 -26.44 13.36
C ILE A 414 -9.87 -27.21 12.43
N ILE A 415 -10.27 -26.61 11.30
CA ILE A 415 -11.17 -27.24 10.32
C ILE A 415 -10.52 -28.52 9.77
N PHE A 416 -9.24 -28.47 9.39
CA PHE A 416 -8.52 -29.63 8.86
C PHE A 416 -8.37 -30.77 9.88
N ASN A 417 -8.29 -30.44 11.16
CA ASN A 417 -8.07 -31.43 12.22
C ASN A 417 -9.30 -31.61 13.14
N TRP A 418 -10.50 -31.22 12.68
CA TRP A 418 -11.68 -31.11 13.54
C TRP A 418 -12.06 -32.40 14.25
N HIS A 419 -11.81 -33.55 13.63
CA HIS A 419 -12.04 -34.87 14.23
C HIS A 419 -11.10 -35.18 15.40
N ARG A 420 -9.88 -34.61 15.40
CA ARG A 420 -8.81 -34.89 16.36
C ARG A 420 -8.71 -33.83 17.45
N ILE A 421 -9.44 -32.72 17.31
CA ILE A 421 -9.31 -31.53 18.16
C ILE A 421 -10.57 -31.34 19.01
N SER A 422 -10.38 -31.00 20.29
CA SER A 422 -11.44 -30.51 21.15
C SER A 422 -11.69 -29.03 20.88
N LEU A 423 -12.84 -28.71 20.27
CA LEU A 423 -13.21 -27.32 19.92
C LEU A 423 -13.15 -26.38 21.12
N ARG A 424 -13.59 -26.81 22.31
CA ARG A 424 -13.53 -26.00 23.53
C ARG A 424 -12.10 -25.62 23.91
N ARG A 425 -11.17 -26.59 23.89
CA ARG A 425 -9.75 -26.34 24.18
C ARG A 425 -9.12 -25.44 23.11
N ALA A 426 -9.50 -25.64 21.85
CA ALA A 426 -9.03 -24.83 20.73
C ALA A 426 -9.49 -23.38 20.81
N LEU A 427 -10.74 -23.12 21.24
CA LEU A 427 -11.25 -21.75 21.45
C LEU A 427 -10.54 -21.05 22.61
N ILE A 428 -10.23 -21.76 23.69
CA ILE A 428 -9.48 -21.19 24.83
C ILE A 428 -8.07 -20.78 24.40
N LEU A 429 -7.39 -21.62 23.61
CA LEU A 429 -6.02 -21.36 23.13
C LEU A 429 -5.94 -20.37 21.96
N TYR A 430 -7.08 -19.99 21.39
CA TYR A 430 -7.14 -18.94 20.37
C TYR A 430 -6.68 -17.59 20.94
N ILE A 431 -7.16 -17.22 22.14
CA ILE A 431 -6.85 -15.93 22.79
C ILE A 431 -5.34 -15.74 23.03
N PRO A 432 -4.61 -16.65 23.70
CA PRO A 432 -3.16 -16.51 23.86
C PRO A 432 -2.42 -16.57 22.52
N GLY A 433 -2.93 -17.31 21.53
CA GLY A 433 -2.39 -17.32 20.18
C GLY A 433 -2.47 -15.95 19.49
N LEU A 434 -3.61 -15.27 19.63
CA LEU A 434 -3.85 -13.94 19.11
C LEU A 434 -2.99 -12.88 19.83
N LEU A 435 -2.89 -12.97 21.16
CA LEU A 435 -2.02 -12.09 21.93
C LEU A 435 -0.54 -12.28 21.58
N GLY A 436 -0.11 -13.53 21.38
CA GLY A 436 1.28 -13.81 21.01
C GLY A 436 1.67 -13.24 19.64
N VAL A 437 0.79 -13.33 18.63
CA VAL A 437 1.09 -12.71 17.32
C VAL A 437 1.11 -11.19 17.40
N PHE A 438 0.29 -10.59 18.27
CA PHE A 438 0.30 -9.16 18.53
C PHE A 438 1.60 -8.72 19.23
N ILE A 439 2.10 -9.49 20.20
CA ILE A 439 3.41 -9.25 20.82
C ILE A 439 4.54 -9.34 19.79
N VAL A 440 4.50 -10.32 18.89
CA VAL A 440 5.47 -10.44 17.79
C VAL A 440 5.44 -9.19 16.88
N ASN A 441 4.26 -8.60 16.65
CA ASN A 441 4.16 -7.33 15.94
C ASN A 441 4.79 -6.15 16.72
N ILE A 442 4.60 -6.08 18.04
CA ILE A 442 5.27 -5.07 18.88
C ILE A 442 6.80 -5.18 18.75
N ILE A 443 7.33 -6.41 18.81
CA ILE A 443 8.76 -6.68 18.61
C ILE A 443 9.20 -6.24 17.21
N ARG A 444 8.42 -6.52 16.16
CA ARG A 444 8.70 -6.08 14.79
C ARG A 444 8.87 -4.57 14.70
N VAL A 445 7.93 -3.80 15.24
CA VAL A 445 7.95 -2.32 15.19
C VAL A 445 9.10 -1.76 16.03
N ALA A 446 9.40 -2.38 17.17
CA ALA A 446 10.59 -2.03 17.95
C ALA A 446 11.87 -2.22 17.12
N LEU A 447 12.05 -3.39 16.49
CA LEU A 447 13.22 -3.65 15.65
C LEU A 447 13.36 -2.65 14.49
N ILE A 448 12.25 -2.24 13.84
CA ILE A 448 12.28 -1.18 12.82
C ILE A 448 12.86 0.12 13.37
N LEU A 449 12.42 0.55 14.55
CA LEU A 449 12.92 1.77 15.20
C LEU A 449 14.42 1.67 15.53
N LEU A 450 14.87 0.54 16.09
CA LEU A 450 16.30 0.35 16.40
C LEU A 450 17.16 0.34 15.15
N ILE A 451 16.76 -0.40 14.12
CA ILE A 451 17.50 -0.49 12.86
C ILE A 451 17.53 0.87 12.16
N GLY A 452 16.41 1.58 12.11
CA GLY A 452 16.33 2.90 11.47
C GLY A 452 17.11 3.97 12.21
N ALA A 453 17.20 3.90 13.54
CA ALA A 453 17.92 4.86 14.36
C ALA A 453 19.44 4.62 14.41
N TYR A 454 19.90 3.38 14.36
CA TYR A 454 21.31 3.03 14.59
C TYR A 454 22.04 2.43 13.37
N TYR A 455 21.32 1.92 12.37
CA TYR A 455 21.95 1.22 11.25
C TYR A 455 21.70 1.90 9.91
N ASN A 456 20.47 1.83 9.39
CA ASN A 456 20.14 2.41 8.10
C ASN A 456 18.61 2.60 8.00
N LYS A 457 18.20 3.86 7.81
CA LYS A 457 16.79 4.26 7.70
C LYS A 457 16.09 3.62 6.50
N GLU A 458 16.75 3.60 5.35
CA GLU A 458 16.21 3.08 4.10
C GLU A 458 15.98 1.57 4.18
N PHE A 459 16.95 0.82 4.72
CA PHE A 459 16.81 -0.61 4.96
C PHE A 459 15.66 -0.92 5.94
N ALA A 460 15.51 -0.12 7.00
CA ALA A 460 14.44 -0.30 7.97
C ALA A 460 13.05 -0.16 7.34
N ILE A 461 12.85 0.86 6.50
CA ILE A 461 11.56 1.19 5.89
C ILE A 461 11.30 0.32 4.65
N ASN A 462 12.23 0.21 3.72
CA ASN A 462 11.96 -0.41 2.42
C ASN A 462 12.03 -1.94 2.51
N THR A 463 13.06 -2.46 3.18
CA THR A 463 13.34 -3.91 3.20
C THR A 463 12.76 -4.59 4.43
N PHE A 464 13.09 -4.11 5.63
CA PHE A 464 12.74 -4.79 6.87
C PHE A 464 11.24 -4.69 7.15
N HIS A 465 10.64 -3.50 7.06
CA HIS A 465 9.21 -3.31 7.31
C HIS A 465 8.33 -4.22 6.44
N THR A 466 8.63 -4.30 5.14
CA THR A 466 7.86 -5.09 4.17
C THR A 466 7.97 -6.60 4.40
N ASN A 467 9.17 -7.11 4.73
CA ASN A 467 9.45 -8.55 4.73
C ASN A 467 9.39 -9.18 6.13
N ALA A 468 9.84 -8.46 7.17
CA ALA A 468 10.00 -9.02 8.52
C ALA A 468 8.67 -9.50 9.11
N ALA A 469 7.57 -8.83 8.75
CA ALA A 469 6.22 -9.21 9.17
C ALA A 469 5.90 -10.69 8.90
N MET A 470 6.15 -11.14 7.67
CA MET A 470 5.84 -12.50 7.25
C MET A 470 6.77 -13.52 7.90
N PHE A 471 8.07 -13.23 7.97
CA PHE A 471 9.04 -14.14 8.57
C PHE A 471 8.78 -14.35 10.07
N LEU A 472 8.56 -13.27 10.83
CA LEU A 472 8.27 -13.35 12.25
C LEU A 472 6.94 -14.09 12.52
N PHE A 473 5.92 -13.85 11.69
CA PHE A 473 4.66 -14.58 11.76
C PHE A 473 4.85 -16.09 11.53
N ILE A 474 5.60 -16.50 10.50
CA ILE A 474 5.85 -17.91 10.19
C ILE A 474 6.59 -18.58 11.35
N ILE A 475 7.65 -17.96 11.87
CA ILE A 475 8.42 -18.49 13.00
C ILE A 475 7.51 -18.68 14.22
N TYR A 476 6.74 -17.64 14.57
CA TYR A 476 5.78 -17.71 15.67
C TYR A 476 4.79 -18.86 15.49
N PHE A 477 4.19 -18.97 14.30
CA PHE A 477 3.17 -19.97 14.03
C PHE A 477 3.71 -21.40 14.02
N VAL A 478 4.91 -21.62 13.46
CA VAL A 478 5.61 -22.92 13.47
C VAL A 478 5.94 -23.38 14.88
N ILE A 479 6.26 -22.47 15.79
CA ILE A 479 6.51 -22.77 17.21
C ILE A 479 5.19 -22.99 17.96
N PHE A 480 4.22 -22.10 17.76
CA PHE A 480 2.94 -22.09 18.45
C PHE A 480 2.13 -23.36 18.16
N TRP A 481 2.04 -23.77 16.89
CA TRP A 481 1.13 -24.85 16.49
C TRP A 481 1.44 -26.21 17.15
N PRO A 482 2.67 -26.74 17.14
CA PRO A 482 3.00 -27.99 17.83
C PRO A 482 2.78 -27.93 19.34
N LEU A 483 2.99 -26.77 19.97
CA LEU A 483 2.75 -26.58 21.40
C LEU A 483 1.25 -26.70 21.70
N VAL A 484 0.42 -25.95 20.97
CA VAL A 484 -1.04 -25.98 21.12
C VAL A 484 -1.63 -27.35 20.79
N MET A 485 -1.12 -28.03 19.76
CA MET A 485 -1.59 -29.36 19.35
C MET A 485 -1.53 -30.39 20.47
N LYS A 486 -0.53 -30.32 21.35
CA LYS A 486 -0.43 -31.21 22.53
C LYS A 486 -1.60 -31.02 23.50
N PHE A 487 -2.13 -29.81 23.63
CA PHE A 487 -3.20 -29.48 24.55
C PHE A 487 -4.60 -29.71 23.97
N ILE A 488 -4.79 -29.44 22.67
CA ILE A 488 -6.13 -29.48 22.04
C ILE A 488 -6.54 -30.86 21.54
N ARG A 489 -5.60 -31.80 21.42
CA ARG A 489 -5.91 -33.16 20.94
C ARG A 489 -6.94 -33.82 21.86
N ARG A 490 -7.95 -34.46 21.25
CA ARG A 490 -8.87 -35.35 21.98
C ARG A 490 -8.12 -36.63 22.35
N ASP A 491 -8.19 -36.96 23.63
CA ASP A 491 -7.64 -38.20 24.17
C ASP A 491 -8.34 -39.43 23.56
#